data_AF-A0A844GQ57-F1
#
_entry.id   AF-A0A844GQ57-F1
#
_cell.length_a   1.000
_cell.length_b   1.000
_cell.length_c   1.000
_cell.angle_alpha   90.00
_cell.angle_beta   90.00
_cell.angle_gamma   90.00
#
_symmetry.space_group_name_H-M   'P 1'
#
loop_
_entity.id
_entity.type
_entity.pdbx_description
1 polymer ?
#
loop_
_entity_poly.entity_id
_entity_poly.type
_entity_poly.pdbx_seq_one_letter_code
_entity_poly.pdbx_strand_id
1 'polypeptide(L)'
;FERLMFEISGKPINIFLDFNAVIVNLDSLPPEKQKSCIAEIEENISTLKSYLEHNIQKKENEPSIPATGMAVLRQQYVLVEAIQAWIASLKKNQQ
;
A
#
# COMPACT_ATOMS: atom_id res chain seq x y z
N PHE A 1 7.26 -21.89 16.50
CA PHE A 1 6.19 -21.17 15.79
C PHE A 1 5.48 -20.19 16.73
N GLU A 2 4.82 -20.64 17.80
CA GLU A 2 4.09 -19.77 18.73
C GLU A 2 4.90 -18.61 19.33
N ARG A 3 6.13 -18.87 19.80
CA ARG A 3 7.02 -17.80 20.30
C ARG A 3 7.23 -16.68 19.28
N LEU A 4 7.40 -17.02 18.00
CA LEU A 4 7.56 -16.05 16.92
C LEU A 4 6.27 -15.28 16.67
N MET A 5 5.12 -15.96 16.72
CA MET A 5 3.81 -15.32 16.58
C MET A 5 3.59 -14.29 17.71
N PHE A 6 3.86 -14.67 18.95
CA PHE A 6 3.77 -13.75 20.10
C PHE A 6 4.77 -12.60 19.98
N GLU A 7 6.03 -12.88 19.60
CA GLU A 7 7.06 -11.86 19.43
C GLU A 7 6.66 -10.81 18.38
N ILE A 8 6.14 -11.23 17.23
CA ILE A 8 5.72 -10.30 16.17
C ILE A 8 4.46 -9.56 16.59
N SER A 9 3.47 -10.25 17.16
CA SER A 9 2.21 -9.63 17.59
C SER A 9 2.36 -8.61 18.72
N GLY A 10 3.43 -8.71 19.52
CA GLY A 10 3.74 -7.75 20.57
C GLY A 10 4.46 -6.48 20.11
N LYS A 11 4.81 -6.37 18.81
CA LYS A 11 5.50 -5.20 18.24
C LYS A 11 4.48 -4.20 17.68
N PRO A 12 4.78 -2.89 17.68
CA PRO A 12 3.99 -1.90 16.95
C PRO A 12 3.86 -2.24 15.46
N ILE A 13 2.68 -2.02 14.89
CA ILE A 13 2.43 -2.22 13.46
C ILE A 13 2.93 -1.00 12.69
N ASN A 14 4.03 -1.16 11.96
CA ASN A 14 4.64 -0.09 11.16
C ASN A 14 4.23 -0.24 9.68
N ILE A 15 3.20 0.50 9.25
CA ILE A 15 2.59 0.30 7.92
C ILE A 15 3.32 1.08 6.81
N PHE A 16 3.90 2.26 7.09
CA PHE A 16 4.31 3.20 6.02
C PHE A 16 5.57 4.01 6.27
N LEU A 17 6.63 3.43 6.84
CA LEU A 17 7.80 4.24 7.21
C LEU A 17 8.46 4.95 6.01
N ASP A 18 8.69 4.24 4.90
CA ASP A 18 9.40 4.82 3.75
C ASP A 18 8.49 5.76 2.92
N PHE A 19 7.23 5.36 2.72
CA PHE A 19 6.25 6.18 2.00
C PHE A 19 5.95 7.50 2.73
N ASN A 20 5.70 7.44 4.04
CA ASN A 20 5.43 8.63 4.83
C ASN A 20 6.64 9.57 4.83
N ALA A 21 7.87 9.04 4.85
CA ALA A 21 9.08 9.84 4.79
C ALA A 21 9.17 10.66 3.50
N VAL A 22 8.71 10.13 2.37
CA VAL A 22 8.65 10.90 1.11
C VAL A 22 7.58 11.99 1.22
N ILE A 23 6.37 11.65 1.65
CA ILE A 23 5.26 12.60 1.67
C ILE A 23 5.52 13.79 2.61
N VAL A 24 6.03 13.55 3.82
CA VAL A 24 6.27 14.64 4.79
C VAL A 24 7.37 15.60 4.33
N ASN A 25 8.25 15.17 3.42
CA ASN A 25 9.34 15.98 2.89
C ASN A 25 9.04 16.52 1.48
N LEU A 26 7.87 16.26 0.92
CA LEU A 26 7.54 16.60 -0.45
C LEU A 26 7.63 18.10 -0.71
N ASP A 27 7.08 18.92 0.20
CA ASP A 27 7.10 20.38 0.08
C ASP A 27 8.52 20.98 0.14
N SER A 28 9.49 20.23 0.67
CA SER A 28 10.91 20.63 0.70
C SER A 28 11.61 20.44 -0.65
N LEU A 29 10.98 19.77 -1.62
CA LEU A 29 11.52 19.57 -2.97
C LEU A 29 11.11 20.68 -3.93
N PRO A 30 11.89 20.97 -4.99
CA PRO A 30 11.45 21.83 -6.08
C PRO A 30 10.17 21.28 -6.75
N PRO A 31 9.26 22.13 -7.28
CA PRO A 31 7.96 21.70 -7.81
C PRO A 31 8.02 20.59 -8.86
N GLU A 32 9.00 20.63 -9.77
CA GLU A 32 9.17 19.59 -10.78
C GLU A 32 9.55 18.22 -10.16
N LYS A 33 10.33 18.21 -9.08
CA LYS A 33 10.65 16.98 -8.35
C LYS A 33 9.47 16.48 -7.53
N GLN A 34 8.63 17.37 -7.00
CA GLN A 34 7.40 16.97 -6.32
C GLN A 34 6.49 16.18 -7.28
N LYS A 35 6.26 16.72 -8.48
CA LYS A 35 5.47 16.04 -9.53
C LYS A 35 6.06 14.67 -9.89
N SER A 36 7.37 14.57 -10.07
CA SER A 36 8.03 13.28 -10.34
C SER A 36 7.83 12.28 -9.19
N CYS A 37 8.04 12.68 -7.94
CA CYS A 37 7.83 11.81 -6.78
C CYS A 37 6.38 11.31 -6.71
N ILE A 38 5.40 12.20 -6.91
CA ILE A 38 3.99 11.81 -6.89
C ILE A 38 3.66 10.83 -8.02
N ALA A 39 4.19 11.06 -9.23
CA ALA A 39 3.97 10.17 -10.38
C ALA A 39 4.58 8.78 -10.15
N GLU A 40 5.80 8.71 -9.62
CA GLU A 40 6.45 7.43 -9.27
C GLU A 40 5.66 6.67 -8.20
N ILE A 41 5.16 7.37 -7.17
CA ILE A 41 4.32 6.77 -6.13
C ILE A 41 3.02 6.22 -6.74
N GLU A 42 2.36 6.99 -7.60
CA GLU A 42 1.12 6.58 -8.28
C GLU A 42 1.32 5.32 -9.13
N GLU A 43 2.40 5.25 -9.90
CA GLU A 43 2.75 4.09 -10.70
C GLU A 43 3.00 2.84 -9.85
N ASN A 44 3.74 2.98 -8.75
CA ASN A 44 4.03 1.89 -7.82
C ASN A 44 2.75 1.39 -7.12
N ILE A 45 1.86 2.29 -6.70
CA ILE A 45 0.56 1.93 -6.12
C ILE A 45 -0.31 1.20 -7.14
N SER A 46 -0.35 1.66 -8.39
CA SER A 46 -1.10 1.00 -9.47
C SER A 46 -0.58 -0.42 -9.75
N THR A 47 0.74 -0.58 -9.76
CA THR A 47 1.41 -1.88 -9.91
C THR A 47 1.04 -2.82 -8.76
N LEU A 48 1.11 -2.33 -7.51
CA LEU A 48 0.73 -3.09 -6.34
C LEU A 48 -0.76 -3.47 -6.35
N LYS A 49 -1.64 -2.55 -6.73
CA LYS A 49 -3.09 -2.81 -6.86
C LYS A 49 -3.35 -3.94 -7.86
N SER A 50 -2.78 -3.83 -9.07
CA SER A 50 -2.94 -4.83 -10.12
C SER A 50 -2.44 -6.21 -9.68
N TYR A 51 -1.31 -6.25 -8.95
CA TYR A 51 -0.79 -7.49 -8.37
C TYR A 51 -1.78 -8.10 -7.37
N LEU A 52 -2.38 -7.30 -6.49
CA LEU A 52 -3.36 -7.76 -5.51
C LEU A 52 -4.65 -8.27 -6.17
N GLU A 53 -5.18 -7.55 -7.16
CA GLU A 53 -6.36 -7.95 -7.94
C GLU A 53 -6.14 -9.33 -8.59
N HIS A 54 -5.02 -9.49 -9.28
CA HIS A 54 -4.65 -10.77 -9.89
C HIS A 54 -4.48 -11.89 -8.85
N ASN A 55 -3.88 -11.61 -7.68
CA ASN A 55 -3.73 -12.60 -6.61
C ASN A 55 -5.06 -13.02 -6.01
N ILE A 56 -5.95 -12.05 -5.78
CA ILE A 56 -7.29 -12.29 -5.26
C ILE A 56 -8.07 -13.18 -6.23
N GLN A 57 -8.10 -12.82 -7.51
CA GLN A 57 -8.82 -13.57 -8.54
C GLN A 57 -8.33 -15.03 -8.63
N LYS A 58 -7.00 -15.25 -8.53
CA LYS A 58 -6.43 -16.60 -8.56
C LYS A 58 -6.72 -17.42 -7.32
N LYS A 59 -6.88 -16.78 -6.15
CA LYS A 59 -6.95 -17.47 -4.85
C LYS A 59 -8.35 -17.58 -4.28
N GLU A 60 -9.29 -16.73 -4.70
CA GLU A 60 -10.63 -16.67 -4.10
C GLU A 60 -11.47 -17.94 -4.30
N ASN A 61 -11.19 -18.69 -5.37
CA ASN A 61 -11.88 -19.93 -5.71
C ASN A 61 -11.06 -21.20 -5.41
N GLU A 62 -9.85 -21.05 -4.84
CA GLU A 62 -8.94 -22.16 -4.58
C GLU A 62 -9.22 -22.75 -3.17
N PRO A 63 -9.74 -23.98 -3.05
CA PRO A 63 -10.14 -24.55 -1.76
C PRO A 63 -8.99 -24.73 -0.77
N SER A 64 -7.75 -24.83 -1.27
CA SER A 64 -6.55 -24.94 -0.43
C SER A 64 -6.13 -23.62 0.23
N ILE A 65 -6.69 -22.48 -0.17
CA ILE A 65 -6.38 -21.18 0.43
C ILE A 65 -7.25 -20.94 1.67
N PRO A 66 -6.66 -20.72 2.85
CA PRO A 66 -7.43 -20.42 4.06
C PRO A 66 -8.19 -19.09 3.94
N ALA A 67 -9.39 -19.03 4.51
CA ALA A 67 -10.20 -17.82 4.56
C ALA A 67 -9.45 -16.62 5.18
N THR A 68 -8.64 -16.85 6.21
CA THR A 68 -7.79 -15.82 6.82
C THR A 68 -6.75 -15.27 5.84
N GLY A 69 -6.18 -16.12 4.98
CA GLY A 69 -5.26 -15.68 3.93
C GLY A 69 -5.94 -14.77 2.90
N MET A 70 -7.18 -15.09 2.52
CA MET A 70 -7.99 -14.22 1.65
C MET A 70 -8.37 -12.90 2.34
N ALA A 71 -8.69 -12.93 3.63
CA ALA A 71 -9.00 -11.73 4.40
C ALA A 71 -7.80 -10.76 4.43
N VAL A 72 -6.57 -11.28 4.57
CA VAL A 72 -5.35 -10.46 4.49
C VAL A 72 -5.20 -9.81 3.11
N LEU A 73 -5.41 -10.55 2.01
CA LEU A 73 -5.32 -9.98 0.66
C LEU A 73 -6.36 -8.87 0.42
N ARG A 74 -7.61 -9.07 0.90
CA ARG A 74 -8.67 -8.06 0.80
C ARG A 74 -8.35 -6.83 1.65
N GLN A 75 -7.80 -7.02 2.86
CA GLN A 75 -7.37 -5.90 3.71
C GLN A 75 -6.26 -5.08 3.05
N GLN A 76 -5.26 -5.74 2.45
CA GLN A 76 -4.19 -5.06 1.71
C GLN A 76 -4.75 -4.28 0.52
N TYR A 77 -5.71 -4.85 -0.21
CA TYR A 77 -6.35 -4.18 -1.32
C TYR A 77 -7.08 -2.89 -0.90
N VAL A 78 -7.88 -2.95 0.18
CA VAL A 78 -8.57 -1.75 0.73
C VAL A 78 -7.56 -0.66 1.10
N LEU A 79 -6.43 -1.04 1.70
CA LEU A 79 -5.38 -0.09 2.05
C LEU A 79 -4.78 0.58 0.81
N VAL A 80 -4.49 -0.19 -0.22
CA VAL A 80 -3.96 0.33 -1.49
C VAL A 80 -4.95 1.30 -2.16
N GLU A 81 -6.25 1.02 -2.13
CA GLU A 81 -7.26 1.95 -2.65
C GLU A 81 -7.32 3.27 -1.87
N ALA A 82 -7.20 3.21 -0.55
CA ALA A 82 -7.15 4.41 0.28
C ALA A 82 -5.93 5.28 -0.05
N ILE A 83 -4.76 4.67 -0.22
CA ILE A 83 -3.54 5.41 -0.60
C ILE A 83 -3.69 5.96 -2.03
N GLN A 84 -4.20 5.18 -2.98
CA GLN A 84 -4.41 5.63 -4.36
C GLN A 84 -5.32 6.87 -4.41
N ALA A 85 -6.42 6.86 -3.67
CA ALA A 85 -7.33 8.00 -3.56
C ALA A 85 -6.65 9.22 -2.94
N TRP A 86 -5.83 9.02 -1.91
CA TRP A 86 -5.07 10.09 -1.28
C TRP A 86 -4.04 10.71 -2.25
N ILE A 87 -3.27 9.91 -2.98
CA ILE A 87 -2.31 10.40 -3.96
C ILE A 87 -2.99 11.19 -5.09
N ALA A 88 -4.15 10.72 -5.56
CA ALA A 88 -4.95 11.46 -6.52
C ALA A 88 -5.41 12.83 -5.97
N SER A 89 -5.68 12.93 -4.66
CA SER A 89 -6.00 14.21 -4.01
C SER A 89 -4.79 15.14 -3.92
N LEU A 90 -3.59 14.61 -3.64
CA LEU A 90 -2.36 15.40 -3.60
C LEU A 90 -2.03 15.98 -4.98
N LYS A 91 -2.17 15.20 -6.06
CA LYS A 91 -1.97 15.68 -7.44
C LYS A 91 -2.85 16.87 -7.78
N LYS A 92 -4.11 16.86 -7.34
CA LYS A 92 -5.06 17.96 -7.59
C LYS A 92 -4.66 19.25 -6.88
N ASN A 93 -4.05 19.14 -5.70
CA ASN A 93 -3.61 20.29 -4.91
C ASN A 93 -2.28 20.89 -5.41
N GLN A 94 -1.58 20.23 -6.33
CA GLN A 94 -0.34 20.73 -6.97
C GLN A 94 -0.57 21.37 -8.35
N GLN A 95 -1.83 21.47 -8.79
CA GLN A 95 -2.25 22.25 -9.96
C GLN A 95 -2.58 23.68 -9.56
#